data_AF-A0A182MM82-F1
#
_entry.id   AF-A0A182MM82-F1
#
_cell.length_a   1.000
_cell.length_b   1.000
_cell.length_c   1.000
_cell.angle_alpha   90.00
_cell.angle_beta   90.00
_cell.angle_gamma   90.00
#
_symmetry.space_group_name_H-M   'P 1'
#
loop_
_entity.id
_entity.type
_entity.pdbx_description
1 polymer ?
#
loop_
_entity_poly.entity_id
_entity_poly.type
_entity_poly.pdbx_seq_one_letter_code
_entity_poly.pdbx_strand_id
1 'polypeptide(L)'
;MKRTEKCHRLSTYERRRPTTPRSARTVTTPQGLRHRAMKAFIDAHYKMMDINNDGLVSIEEYRYNCITRIAVDDIKVVDDSYNNLVSEEDNKRGGITLERYQELYSHFLGNENPKCPAIYLYGPIPE
;
A
#
# COMPACT_ATOMS: atom_id res chain seq x y z
N MET A 1 58.84 41.75 34.66
CA MET A 1 57.52 42.34 35.00
C MET A 1 57.38 43.68 34.30
N LYS A 2 56.45 43.79 33.35
CA LYS A 2 55.56 44.93 33.04
C LYS A 2 54.93 44.68 31.66
N ARG A 3 53.60 44.51 31.66
CA ARG A 3 52.70 44.55 30.50
C ARG A 3 52.81 45.92 29.81
N THR A 4 52.63 46.00 28.49
CA THR A 4 51.38 46.43 27.82
C THR A 4 51.59 46.73 26.32
N GLU A 5 50.54 46.44 25.53
CA GLU A 5 50.12 47.13 24.29
C GLU A 5 51.00 46.95 23.03
N LYS A 6 50.51 46.93 21.78
CA LYS A 6 49.25 47.38 21.20
C LYS A 6 49.10 46.74 19.80
N CYS A 7 47.91 46.22 19.54
CA CYS A 7 47.09 46.35 18.32
C CYS A 7 47.71 47.07 17.11
N HIS A 8 47.76 46.42 15.93
CA HIS A 8 47.40 46.92 14.58
C HIS A 8 47.55 45.73 13.60
N ARG A 9 46.82 45.56 12.49
CA ARG A 9 45.55 46.04 11.95
C ARG A 9 45.46 45.27 10.61
N LEU A 10 44.41 44.47 10.44
CA LEU A 10 43.68 44.13 9.20
C LEU A 10 44.46 43.97 7.88
N SER A 11 44.28 42.82 7.20
CA SER A 11 43.82 42.86 5.80
C SER A 11 43.29 41.50 5.32
N THR A 12 41.97 41.46 5.12
CA THR A 12 41.26 40.94 3.93
C THR A 12 41.60 39.54 3.41
N TYR A 13 40.63 38.61 3.53
CA TYR A 13 39.88 38.16 2.34
C TYR A 13 38.67 37.32 2.77
N GLU A 14 37.48 37.90 2.60
CA GLU A 14 36.20 37.20 2.68
C GLU A 14 36.19 35.99 1.73
N ARG A 15 35.87 34.81 2.25
CA ARG A 15 35.20 33.78 1.45
C ARG A 15 33.91 33.38 2.14
N ARG A 16 32.85 34.11 1.81
CA ARG A 16 31.46 33.72 2.05
C ARG A 16 31.25 32.34 1.44
N ARG A 17 30.99 31.33 2.26
CA ARG A 17 30.40 30.08 1.78
C ARG A 17 28.88 30.25 1.84
N PRO A 18 28.15 30.02 0.74
CA PRO A 18 26.70 30.06 0.78
C PRO A 18 26.20 28.92 1.68
N THR A 19 25.39 29.26 2.68
CA THR A 19 24.63 28.30 3.47
C THR A 19 23.54 27.72 2.58
N THR A 20 23.79 26.54 1.99
CA THR A 20 22.72 25.77 1.38
C THR A 20 21.79 25.27 2.49
N PRO A 21 20.46 25.39 2.35
CA PRO A 21 19.56 24.77 3.29
C PRO A 21 19.74 23.26 3.18
N ARG A 22 19.98 22.63 4.33
CA ARG A 22 20.07 21.18 4.50
C ARG A 22 18.73 20.59 4.07
N SER A 23 18.64 20.20 2.79
CA SER A 23 17.53 19.40 2.28
C SER A 23 17.42 18.17 3.18
N ALA A 24 16.29 18.09 3.88
CA ALA A 24 15.95 17.00 4.77
C ALA A 24 15.85 15.73 3.92
N ARG A 25 16.98 15.02 3.78
CA ARG A 25 16.97 13.61 3.41
C ARG A 25 16.24 12.88 4.53
N THR A 26 14.96 12.61 4.32
CA THR A 26 14.20 11.66 5.12
C THR A 26 14.99 10.36 5.10
N VAL A 27 15.58 10.02 6.25
CA VAL A 27 16.24 8.73 6.46
C VAL A 27 15.14 7.69 6.33
N THR A 28 15.03 7.07 5.15
CA THR A 28 14.16 5.92 4.95
C THR A 28 14.85 4.74 5.64
N THR A 29 14.48 4.48 6.89
CA THR A 29 14.83 3.23 7.57
C THR A 29 14.43 2.05 6.69
N PRO A 30 15.23 0.98 6.59
CA PRO A 30 14.93 -0.20 5.76
C PRO A 30 13.54 -0.79 6.03
N GLN A 31 13.07 -0.70 7.27
CA GLN A 31 11.75 -1.15 7.71
C GLN A 31 10.61 -0.30 7.12
N GLY A 32 10.79 1.03 7.05
CA GLY A 32 9.80 1.95 6.48
C GLY A 32 9.66 1.81 4.96
N LEU A 33 10.69 1.32 4.27
CA LEU A 33 10.62 1.00 2.85
C LEU A 33 9.71 -0.21 2.59
N ARG A 34 9.78 -1.25 3.43
CA ARG A 34 8.94 -2.46 3.28
C ARG A 34 7.45 -2.16 3.45
N HIS A 35 7.09 -1.35 4.45
CA HIS A 35 5.70 -0.97 4.69
C HIS A 35 5.13 -0.13 3.53
N ARG A 36 5.87 0.87 3.05
CA ARG A 36 5.46 1.68 1.88
C ARG A 36 5.37 0.86 0.60
N ALA A 37 6.31 -0.06 0.39
CA ALA A 37 6.30 -0.96 -0.76
C ALA A 37 5.09 -1.90 -0.75
N MET A 38 4.76 -2.48 0.42
CA MET A 38 3.57 -3.32 0.57
C MET A 38 2.29 -2.55 0.30
N LYS A 39 2.15 -1.34 0.86
CA LYS A 39 0.99 -0.49 0.58
C LYS A 39 0.87 -0.16 -0.91
N ALA A 40 1.97 0.24 -1.55
CA ALA A 40 1.98 0.54 -2.97
C ALA A 40 1.64 -0.69 -3.83
N PHE A 41 2.08 -1.88 -3.43
CA PHE A 41 1.72 -3.13 -4.09
C PHE A 41 0.22 -3.42 -3.99
N ILE A 42 -0.35 -3.30 -2.79
CA ILE A 42 -1.78 -3.53 -2.55
C ILE A 42 -2.61 -2.50 -3.33
N ASP A 43 -2.24 -1.23 -3.28
CA ASP A 43 -2.93 -0.15 -4.01
C ASP A 43 -2.87 -0.39 -5.54
N ALA A 44 -1.74 -0.88 -6.06
CA ALA A 44 -1.60 -1.20 -7.48
C ALA A 44 -2.44 -2.42 -7.88
N HIS A 45 -2.46 -3.47 -7.05
CA HIS A 45 -3.30 -4.64 -7.30
C HIS A 45 -4.79 -4.28 -7.23
N TYR A 46 -5.20 -3.44 -6.28
CA TYR A 46 -6.57 -2.97 -6.17
C TYR A 46 -7.01 -2.23 -7.44
N LYS A 47 -6.19 -1.29 -7.93
CA LYS A 47 -6.45 -0.55 -9.18
C LYS A 47 -6.50 -1.43 -10.42
N MET A 48 -5.85 -2.59 -10.40
CA MET A 48 -5.93 -3.55 -11.49
C MET A 48 -7.27 -4.29 -11.50
N MET A 49 -7.90 -4.46 -10.33
CA MET A 49 -9.21 -5.12 -10.21
C MET A 49 -10.37 -4.15 -10.41
N ASP A 50 -10.24 -2.91 -9.94
CA ASP A 50 -11.21 -1.82 -10.14
C ASP A 50 -11.07 -1.29 -11.58
N ILE A 51 -11.77 -1.94 -12.51
CA ILE A 51 -11.65 -1.71 -13.97
C ILE A 51 -12.39 -0.42 -14.34
N ASN A 52 -13.52 -0.16 -13.70
CA ASN A 52 -14.36 1.00 -14.00
C ASN A 52 -13.90 2.27 -13.26
N ASN A 53 -12.96 2.17 -12.32
CA ASN A 53 -12.42 3.23 -11.47
C ASN A 53 -13.48 3.91 -10.59
N ASP A 54 -14.47 3.16 -10.12
CA ASP A 54 -15.49 3.66 -9.19
C ASP A 54 -15.04 3.60 -7.72
N GLY A 55 -13.87 3.01 -7.45
CA GLY A 55 -13.33 2.87 -6.12
C GLY A 55 -13.95 1.73 -5.32
N LEU A 56 -14.63 0.79 -5.97
CA LEU A 56 -15.19 -0.44 -5.43
C LEU A 56 -14.72 -1.63 -6.27
N VAL A 57 -14.68 -2.81 -5.65
CA VAL A 57 -14.53 -4.08 -6.38
C VAL A 57 -15.84 -4.82 -6.29
N SER A 58 -16.59 -4.74 -7.38
CA SER A 58 -17.88 -5.42 -7.55
C SER A 58 -17.70 -6.91 -7.84
N ILE A 59 -18.81 -7.67 -7.81
CA ILE A 59 -18.81 -9.08 -8.19
C ILE A 59 -18.38 -9.27 -9.66
N GLU A 60 -18.72 -8.34 -10.55
CA GLU A 60 -18.39 -8.43 -11.98
C GLU A 60 -16.88 -8.33 -12.21
N GLU A 61 -16.23 -7.41 -11.52
CA GLU A 61 -14.78 -7.23 -11.57
C GLU A 61 -14.03 -8.39 -10.92
N TYR A 62 -14.53 -8.88 -9.79
CA TYR A 62 -13.99 -10.08 -9.15
C TYR A 62 -14.10 -11.30 -10.07
N ARG A 63 -15.25 -11.51 -10.72
CA ARG A 63 -15.43 -12.55 -11.74
C ARG A 63 -14.41 -12.42 -12.85
N TYR A 64 -14.30 -11.24 -13.45
CA TYR A 64 -13.36 -10.98 -14.54
C TYR A 64 -11.90 -11.27 -14.12
N ASN A 65 -11.51 -10.86 -12.91
CA ASN A 65 -10.18 -11.15 -12.39
C ASN A 65 -9.93 -12.66 -12.24
N CYS A 66 -10.90 -13.39 -11.67
CA CYS A 66 -10.78 -14.83 -11.44
C CYS A 66 -10.70 -15.62 -12.74
N ILE A 67 -11.62 -15.39 -13.69
CA ILE A 67 -11.66 -16.14 -14.97
C ILE A 67 -10.44 -15.86 -15.86
N THR A 68 -9.78 -14.71 -15.68
CA THR A 68 -8.54 -14.37 -16.41
C THR A 68 -7.34 -15.13 -15.86
N ARG A 69 -7.38 -15.57 -14.59
CA ARG A 69 -6.24 -16.18 -13.89
C ARG A 69 -6.40 -17.68 -13.67
N ILE A 70 -7.63 -18.17 -13.61
CA ILE A 70 -7.99 -19.54 -13.25
C ILE A 70 -8.98 -20.05 -14.29
N ALA A 71 -8.78 -21.28 -14.77
CA ALA A 71 -9.79 -21.96 -15.57
C ALA A 71 -10.93 -22.41 -14.65
N VAL A 72 -12.12 -21.84 -14.86
CA VAL A 72 -13.32 -22.17 -14.08
C VAL A 72 -14.40 -22.64 -15.03
N ASP A 73 -14.99 -23.80 -14.74
CA ASP A 73 -16.04 -24.40 -15.57
C ASP A 73 -17.44 -23.81 -15.30
N ASP A 74 -17.70 -23.38 -14.06
CA ASP A 74 -18.97 -22.76 -13.65
C ASP A 74 -18.72 -21.44 -12.91
N ILE A 75 -19.28 -20.35 -13.44
CA ILE A 75 -19.17 -19.01 -12.86
C ILE A 75 -19.80 -18.93 -11.46
N LYS A 76 -20.76 -19.80 -11.13
CA LYS A 76 -21.39 -19.84 -9.81
C LYS A 76 -20.40 -20.09 -8.69
N VAL A 77 -19.36 -20.88 -8.94
CA VAL A 77 -18.31 -21.15 -7.95
C VAL A 77 -17.54 -19.86 -7.62
N VAL A 78 -17.38 -18.98 -8.61
CA VAL A 78 -16.78 -17.65 -8.41
C VAL A 78 -17.72 -16.73 -7.65
N ASP A 79 -19.02 -16.79 -7.93
CA ASP A 79 -20.04 -16.01 -7.21
C ASP A 79 -20.10 -16.40 -5.73
N ASP A 80 -20.11 -17.70 -5.46
CA ASP A 80 -20.12 -18.24 -4.11
C ASP A 80 -18.84 -17.84 -3.36
N SER A 81 -17.69 -17.88 -4.04
CA SER A 81 -16.41 -17.38 -3.51
C SER A 81 -16.49 -15.89 -3.16
N TYR A 82 -17.05 -15.05 -4.02
CA TYR A 82 -17.25 -13.62 -3.75
C TYR A 82 -18.19 -13.40 -2.56
N ASN A 83 -19.30 -14.13 -2.50
CA ASN A 83 -20.26 -14.05 -1.40
C ASN A 83 -19.64 -14.46 -0.06
N ASN A 84 -18.70 -15.41 -0.06
CA ASN A 84 -17.94 -15.79 1.13
C ASN A 84 -16.82 -14.79 1.49
N LEU A 85 -16.39 -13.94 0.55
CA LEU A 85 -15.37 -12.92 0.75
C LEU A 85 -15.96 -11.63 1.35
N VAL A 86 -17.11 -11.19 0.84
CA VAL A 86 -17.73 -9.90 1.19
C VAL A 86 -18.54 -9.97 2.48
N SER A 87 -18.57 -8.85 3.20
CA SER A 87 -19.50 -8.67 4.31
C SER A 87 -20.83 -8.07 3.83
N GLU A 88 -21.86 -8.08 4.70
CA GLU A 88 -23.13 -7.39 4.41
C GLU A 88 -22.94 -5.89 4.13
N GLU A 89 -21.99 -5.24 4.81
CA GLU A 89 -21.69 -3.82 4.61
C GLU A 89 -21.01 -3.56 3.27
N ASP A 90 -20.13 -4.46 2.82
CA ASP A 90 -19.52 -4.39 1.49
C ASP A 90 -20.61 -4.50 0.41
N ASN A 91 -21.52 -5.47 0.57
CA ASN A 91 -22.65 -5.66 -0.34
C ASN A 91 -23.58 -4.44 -0.40
N LYS A 92 -23.91 -3.83 0.76
CA LYS A 92 -24.73 -2.60 0.80
C LYS A 92 -24.09 -1.43 0.04
N ARG A 93 -22.76 -1.39 -0.01
CA ARG A 93 -22.00 -0.35 -0.71
C ARG A 93 -21.80 -0.66 -2.19
N GLY A 94 -22.13 -1.87 -2.64
CA GLY A 94 -21.95 -2.33 -4.01
C GLY A 94 -20.60 -3.00 -4.28
N GLY A 95 -19.77 -3.20 -3.26
CA GLY A 95 -18.48 -3.90 -3.41
C GLY A 95 -17.47 -3.60 -2.31
N ILE A 96 -16.26 -4.13 -2.50
CA ILE A 96 -15.15 -4.01 -1.56
C ILE A 96 -14.39 -2.71 -1.84
N THR A 97 -14.28 -1.82 -0.85
CA THR A 97 -13.38 -0.65 -0.97
C THR A 97 -11.92 -0.96 -0.75
N LEU A 98 -11.03 -0.06 -1.15
CA LEU A 98 -9.59 -0.15 -0.91
C LEU A 98 -9.20 -0.42 0.54
N GLU A 99 -9.83 0.25 1.51
CA GLU A 99 -9.55 0.03 2.95
C GLU A 99 -9.87 -1.41 3.35
N ARG A 100 -11.07 -1.87 2.99
CA ARG A 100 -11.48 -3.27 3.22
C ARG A 100 -10.56 -4.26 2.51
N TYR A 101 -10.15 -3.96 1.29
CA TYR A 101 -9.22 -4.79 0.54
C TYR A 101 -7.86 -4.92 1.23
N GLN A 102 -7.33 -3.83 1.80
CA GLN A 102 -6.08 -3.85 2.58
C GLN A 102 -6.21 -4.71 3.85
N GLU A 103 -7.36 -4.68 4.52
CA GLU A 103 -7.65 -5.55 5.67
C GLU A 103 -7.69 -7.03 5.27
N LEU A 104 -8.44 -7.36 4.21
CA LEU A 104 -8.53 -8.71 3.68
C LEU A 104 -7.14 -9.22 3.27
N TYR A 105 -6.34 -8.40 2.61
CA TYR A 105 -4.97 -8.75 2.22
C TYR A 105 -4.09 -9.03 3.45
N SER A 106 -4.21 -8.23 4.50
CA SER A 106 -3.48 -8.42 5.76
C SER A 106 -3.87 -9.73 6.44
N HIS A 107 -5.15 -10.06 6.45
CA HIS A 107 -5.64 -11.34 6.94
C HIS A 107 -5.16 -12.52 6.07
N PHE A 108 -5.17 -12.38 4.75
CA PHE A 108 -4.70 -13.44 3.85
C PHE A 108 -3.23 -13.82 4.11
N LEU A 109 -2.38 -12.85 4.45
CA LEU A 109 -0.96 -13.11 4.70
C LEU A 109 -0.64 -13.65 6.10
N GLY A 110 -1.48 -13.37 7.09
CA GLY A 110 -1.11 -13.56 8.51
C GLY A 110 -2.15 -14.23 9.39
N ASN A 111 -3.34 -14.54 8.86
CA ASN A 111 -4.39 -15.21 9.62
C ASN A 111 -4.36 -16.72 9.36
N GLU A 112 -4.09 -17.51 10.39
CA GLU A 112 -4.07 -18.98 10.32
C GLU A 112 -5.48 -19.59 10.38
N ASN A 113 -6.52 -18.79 10.62
CA ASN A 113 -7.88 -19.29 10.69
C ASN A 113 -8.41 -19.68 9.30
N PRO A 114 -8.71 -20.97 9.04
CA PRO A 114 -9.21 -21.43 7.74
C PRO A 114 -10.64 -20.96 7.44
N LYS A 115 -11.33 -20.33 8.40
CA LYS A 115 -12.65 -19.72 8.20
C LYS A 115 -12.58 -18.22 7.88
N CYS A 116 -11.39 -17.65 7.73
CA CYS A 116 -11.25 -16.24 7.42
C CYS A 116 -11.73 -15.96 5.99
N PRO A 117 -12.66 -15.00 5.76
CA PRO A 117 -13.12 -14.64 4.42
C PRO A 117 -12.00 -14.30 3.43
N ALA A 118 -10.88 -13.80 3.96
CA ALA A 118 -9.71 -13.41 3.16
C ALA A 118 -9.13 -14.54 2.30
N ILE A 119 -9.37 -15.81 2.64
CA ILE A 119 -8.92 -16.95 1.83
C ILE A 119 -9.49 -16.92 0.40
N TYR A 120 -10.65 -16.28 0.21
CA TYR A 120 -11.33 -16.15 -1.08
C TYR A 120 -10.88 -14.92 -1.88
N LEU A 121 -9.87 -14.16 -1.41
CA LEU A 121 -9.42 -12.92 -2.08
C LEU A 121 -8.93 -13.15 -3.52
N TYR A 122 -8.43 -14.36 -3.80
CA TYR A 122 -7.83 -14.73 -5.10
C TYR A 122 -8.66 -15.73 -5.91
N GLY A 123 -9.93 -15.90 -5.55
CA GLY A 123 -10.84 -16.81 -6.25
C GLY A 123 -11.27 -17.99 -5.38
N PRO A 124 -12.04 -18.91 -5.99
CA PRO A 124 -12.54 -20.09 -5.31
C PRO A 124 -11.40 -21.03 -4.89
N ILE A 125 -11.61 -21.72 -3.78
CA ILE A 125 -10.67 -22.69 -3.24
C ILE A 125 -11.04 -24.07 -3.78
N PRO A 126 -10.11 -24.78 -4.46
CA PRO A 126 -10.35 -26.15 -4.87
C PRO A 126 -10.51 -27.07 -3.65
N GLU A 127 -11.41 -28.06 -3.76
CA GLU A 127 -11.58 -29.11 -2.74
C GLU A 127 -10.32 -29.98 -2.55
#